data_AF-A0A915IN72-F1
#
_entry.id   AF-A0A915IN72-F1
#
_cell.length_a   1.000
_cell.length_b   1.000
_cell.length_c   1.000
_cell.angle_alpha   90.00
_cell.angle_beta   90.00
_cell.angle_gamma   90.00
#
_symmetry.space_group_name_H-M   'P 1'
#
loop_
_entity.id
_entity.type
_entity.pdbx_description
1 polymer ?
#
loop_
_entity_poly.entity_id
_entity_poly.type
_entity_poly.pdbx_seq_one_letter_code
_entity_poly.pdbx_strand_id
1 'polypeptide(L)' 'MKRLFRVYAHIYYQHFDDIERLKEEAHLNTSFKHFILFVQEFCLIDTKELQPLQELIDKLTSNFMKER' A
#
# COMPACT_ATOMS: atom_id res chain seq x y z
N MET A 1 -0.76 13.16 3.68
CA MET A 1 -0.71 11.73 3.28
C MET A 1 0.41 10.92 3.93
N LYS A 2 1.61 11.48 4.16
CA LYS A 2 2.76 10.80 4.78
C LYS A 2 2.46 10.06 6.10
N ARG A 3 1.62 10.63 6.98
CA ARG A 3 1.21 9.97 8.24
C ARG A 3 0.39 8.70 8.00
N LEU A 4 -0.52 8.72 7.03
CA LEU A 4 -1.38 7.58 6.72
C LEU A 4 -0.57 6.43 6.11
N PHE A 5 0.43 6.74 5.27
CA PHE A 5 1.38 5.75 4.76
C PHE A 5 2.12 5.02 5.90
N ARG A 6 2.57 5.75 6.93
CA ARG A 6 3.21 5.14 8.11
C ARG A 6 2.29 4.21 8.88
N VAL A 7 1.00 4.52 8.93
CA VAL A 7 -0.01 3.64 9.55
C VAL A 7 -0.13 2.34 8.75
N TYR A 8 -0.25 2.40 7.43
CA TYR A 8 -0.24 1.19 6.59
C TYR A 8 1.04 0.39 6.76
N ALA A 9 2.21 1.03 6.74
CA ALA A 9 3.48 0.34 6.96
C ALA A 9 3.50 -0.37 8.32
N HIS A 10 3.06 0.29 9.39
CA HIS A 10 3.00 -0.33 10.71
C HIS A 10 2.06 -1.54 10.74
N ILE A 11 0.89 -1.45 10.11
CA ILE A 11 -0.06 -2.57 10.03
C ILE A 11 0.58 -3.75 9.28
N TYR A 12 1.17 -3.52 8.11
CA TYR A 12 1.81 -4.58 7.32
C TYR A 12 3.03 -5.21 8.01
N TYR A 13 3.77 -4.46 8.83
CA TYR A 13 4.96 -5.01 9.49
C TYR A 13 4.71 -5.62 10.87
N GLN A 14 3.70 -5.15 11.61
CA GLN A 14 3.53 -5.50 13.03
C GLN A 14 2.20 -6.18 13.33
N HIS A 15 1.20 -6.03 12.47
CA HIS A 15 -0.16 -6.53 12.71
C HIS A 15 -0.68 -7.41 11.58
N PHE A 16 0.16 -7.81 10.63
CA PHE A 16 -0.29 -8.60 9.48
C PHE A 16 -0.86 -9.95 9.90
N ASP A 17 -0.24 -10.62 10.89
CA ASP A 17 -0.73 -11.90 11.42
C ASP A 17 -2.17 -11.79 11.97
N ASP A 18 -2.51 -10.67 12.62
CA ASP A 18 -3.86 -10.43 13.12
C ASP A 18 -4.86 -10.18 11.98
N ILE A 19 -4.43 -9.48 10.92
CA ILE A 19 -5.24 -9.25 9.72
C ILE A 19 -5.50 -10.56 8.97
N GLU A 20 -4.49 -11.43 8.86
CA GLU A 20 -4.62 -12.75 8.25
C GLU A 20 -5.57 -13.65 9.07
N ARG A 21 -5.44 -13.66 10.40
CA ARG A 21 -6.35 -14.38 11.31
C ARG A 21 -7.80 -13.94 11.15
N LEU A 22 -8.02 -12.65 10.89
CA LEU A 22 -9.36 -12.08 10.66
C LEU A 22 -9.84 -12.29 9.21
N LYS A 23 -8.99 -12.77 8.30
CA LYS A 23 -9.26 -12.92 6.85
C LYS A 23 -9.60 -11.59 6.16
N GLU A 24 -9.05 -10.49 6.67
CA GLU A 24 -9.31 -9.12 6.19
C GLU A 24 -8.20 -8.59 5.26
N GLU A 25 -7.25 -9.44 4.88
CA GLU A 25 -6.11 -9.11 4.01
C GLU A 25 -6.54 -8.50 2.66
N ALA A 26 -7.63 -8.99 2.07
CA ALA A 26 -8.13 -8.52 0.78
C ALA A 26 -8.65 -7.08 0.86
N HIS A 27 -9.29 -6.74 1.99
CA HIS A 27 -9.80 -5.40 2.26
C HIS A 27 -8.65 -4.43 2.49
N LEU A 28 -7.66 -4.83 3.29
CA LEU A 28 -6.45 -4.03 3.52
C LEU A 28 -5.69 -3.77 2.21
N ASN A 29 -5.47 -4.81 1.40
CA ASN A 29 -4.78 -4.71 0.11
C ASN A 29 -5.51 -3.81 -0.89
N THR A 30 -6.84 -3.92 -0.98
CA THR A 30 -7.66 -3.06 -1.85
C THR A 30 -7.58 -1.59 -1.41
N SER A 31 -7.72 -1.34 -0.11
CA SER A 31 -7.63 0.00 0.48
C SER A 31 -6.26 0.62 0.25
N PHE A 32 -5.19 -0.14 0.50
CA PHE A 32 -3.81 0.32 0.32
C PHE A 32 -3.49 0.58 -1.16
N LYS A 33 -3.94 -0.27 -2.09
CA LYS A 33 -3.80 -0.04 -3.53
C LYS A 33 -4.43 1.28 -3.96
N HIS A 34 -5.67 1.55 -3.53
CA HIS A 34 -6.35 2.81 -3.87
C HIS A 34 -5.61 4.02 -3.30
N PHE A 35 -5.11 3.92 -2.06
CA PHE A 35 -4.30 4.97 -1.44
C PHE A 35 -3.02 5.26 -2.26
N ILE A 36 -2.31 4.22 -2.70
CA ILE A 36 -1.08 4.37 -3.49
C ILE A 36 -1.36 5.00 -4.85
N LEU A 37 -2.39 4.55 -5.56
CA LEU A 37 -2.79 5.14 -6.84
C LEU A 37 -3.15 6.63 -6.69
N PHE A 38 -3.88 6.98 -5.63
CA PHE A 38 -4.22 8.37 -5.32
C PHE A 38 -2.97 9.21 -5.01
N VAL A 39 -2.05 8.68 -4.20
CA VAL A 39 -0.80 9.38 -3.87
C VAL A 39 0.07 9.58 -5.10
N GLN A 40 0.13 8.60 -6.01
CA GLN A 40 0.90 8.67 -7.25
C GLN A 40 0.28 9.66 -8.24
N GLU A 41 -1.03 9.62 -8.45
CA GLU A 41 -1.74 10.51 -9.39
C GLU A 41 -1.57 11.99 -9.03
N PHE A 42 -1.61 12.30 -7.74
CA PHE A 42 -1.51 13.68 -7.24
C PHE A 42 -0.12 14.04 -6.69
N CYS A 43 0.88 13.17 -6.87
CA CYS A 43 2.26 13.38 -6.39
C CYS A 43 2.35 13.80 -4.90
N LEU A 44 1.53 13.20 -4.03
CA LEU A 44 1.34 13.67 -2.64
C LEU A 44 2.43 13.22 -1.66
N ILE A 45 3.26 12.26 -2.06
CA ILE A 45 4.37 11.70 -1.28
C ILE A 45 5.54 11.46 -2.23
N ASP A 46 6.74 11.83 -1.79
CA ASP A 46 7.97 11.57 -2.53
C ASP A 46 8.20 10.06 -2.69
N THR A 47 8.63 9.64 -3.88
CA THR A 47 8.93 8.23 -4.19
C THR A 47 9.95 7.60 -3.24
N LYS A 48 10.89 8.41 -2.72
CA LYS A 48 11.88 7.98 -1.71
C LYS A 48 11.22 7.53 -0.40
N GLU A 49 10.08 8.10 -0.03
CA GLU A 49 9.38 7.73 1.20
C GLU A 49 8.54 6.45 1.03
N LEU A 50 8.20 6.08 -0.21
CA LEU A 50 7.46 4.85 -0.52
C LEU A 50 8.34 3.60 -0.54
N GLN A 51 9.67 3.79 -0.60
CA GLN A 51 10.67 2.72 -0.69
C GLN A 51 10.47 1.55 0.30
N PRO A 52 10.12 1.76 1.58
CA PRO A 52 9.95 0.66 2.53
C PRO A 52 8.91 -0.37 2.07
N LEU A 53 7.84 0.07 1.39
CA LEU A 53 6.76 -0.80 0.91
C LEU A 53 6.80 -1.00 -0.61
N GLN A 54 7.93 -0.71 -1.28
CA GLN A 54 8.00 -0.71 -2.74
C GLN A 54 7.63 -2.08 -3.33
N GLU A 55 8.14 -3.18 -2.76
CA GLU A 55 7.81 -4.53 -3.25
C GLU A 55 6.31 -4.84 -3.15
N LEU A 56 5.66 -4.40 -2.07
CA LEU A 56 4.22 -4.57 -1.87
C LEU A 56 3.42 -3.69 -2.84
N ILE A 57 3.85 -2.45 -3.03
CA ILE A 57 3.28 -1.52 -4.01
C ILE A 57 3.35 -2.14 -5.40
N ASP A 58 4.51 -2.64 -5.80
CA ASP A 58 4.73 -3.26 -7.11
C ASP A 58 3.83 -4.49 -7.28
N LYS A 59 3.73 -5.35 -6.26
CA LYS A 59 2.84 -6.52 -6.27
C LYS A 59 1.37 -6.15 -6.44
N LEU A 60 0.89 -5.10 -5.76
CA LEU A 60 -0.52 -4.69 -5.79
C LEU A 60 -0.90 -3.86 -7.03
N THR A 61 0.09 -3.18 -7.62
CA THR A 61 -0.08 -2.29 -8.79
C THR A 61 0.39 -2.91 -10.11
N SER A 62 1.09 -4.06 -10.08
CA SER A 62 1.59 -4.76 -11.28
C SER A 62 0.52 -5.00 -12.35
N ASN A 63 -0.74 -5.22 -11.97
CA ASN A 63 -1.85 -5.40 -12.91
C ASN A 63 -2.29 -4.09 -13.61
N PHE A 64 -2.01 -2.91 -13.04
CA PHE A 64 -2.36 -1.61 -13.65
C PHE A 64 -1.31 -1.13 -14.67
N MET A 65 -0.04 -1.52 -14.54
CA MET A 65 1.04 -1.10 -15.44
C MET A 65 1.07 -1.88 -16.77
N LYS A 66 0.35 -3.01 -16.87
CA LYS A 66 0.27 -3.81 -18.12
C LYS A 66 -0.75 -3.29 -19.14
N GLU A 67 -1.63 -2.36 -18.74
CA GLU A 67 -2.74 -1.87 -19.58
C GLU A 67 -2.54 -0.42 -20.06
N ARG A 68 -1.33 0.15 -19.93
CA ARG A 68 -0.93 1.40 -20.57
C ARG A 68 0.12 1.19 -21.64
#